data_AF-A0A8B3C3B8-F1
#
_entry.id   AF-A0A8B3C3B8-F1
#
_cell.length_a   1.000
_cell.length_b   1.000
_cell.length_c   1.000
_cell.angle_alpha   90.00
_cell.angle_beta   90.00
_cell.angle_gamma   90.00
#
_symmetry.space_group_name_H-M   'P 1'
#
loop_
_entity.id
_entity.type
_entity.pdbx_description
1 polymer ?
#
loop_
_entity_poly.entity_id
_entity_poly.type
_entity_poly.pdbx_seq_one_letter_code
_entity_poly.pdbx_strand_id
1 'polypeptide(L)'
;MPRRRKIEIKASELKCFDILAGELRTREEFSDFDPQSIRVWAYENYEQELKNADKALYNLDHWLAVHRNETFLTSTKGDRLLTKKELAKALGITRPTLDRWLGSVWMKECRNLSRFRDNTHYYSSEEIRAALRIYNTDK
;
A
#
# COMPACT_ATOMS: atom_id res chain seq x y z
N MET A 1 -5.23 -1.53 7.65
CA MET A 1 -5.03 -0.12 8.06
C MET A 1 -3.62 0.30 7.64
N PRO A 2 -3.45 1.40 6.91
CA PRO A 2 -2.12 1.92 6.58
C PRO A 2 -1.34 2.14 7.87
N ARG A 3 -0.09 1.66 7.94
CA ARG A 3 0.79 1.98 9.07
C ARG A 3 1.16 3.44 8.92
N ARG A 4 0.66 4.27 9.83
CA ARG A 4 0.92 5.71 9.84
C ARG A 4 2.22 5.96 10.57
N ARG A 5 3.15 6.65 9.92
CA ARG A 5 4.32 7.19 10.62
C ARG A 5 3.92 8.51 11.25
N LYS A 6 4.17 8.68 12.55
CA LYS A 6 4.00 9.98 13.20
C LYS A 6 5.19 10.86 12.80
N ILE A 7 4.92 11.98 12.14
CA ILE A 7 5.88 13.06 11.97
C ILE A 7 5.58 14.07 13.07
N GLU A 8 6.60 14.47 13.81
CA GLU A 8 6.46 15.38 14.95
C GLU A 8 7.59 16.40 14.92
N ILE A 9 7.22 17.68 15.06
CA ILE A 9 8.14 18.81 15.17
C ILE A 9 7.80 19.62 16.42
N LYS A 10 8.73 20.46 16.88
CA LYS A 10 8.39 21.47 17.89
C LYS A 10 7.62 22.60 17.22
N ALA A 11 6.57 23.10 17.88
CA ALA A 11 5.85 24.25 17.32
C ALA A 11 6.72 25.51 17.27
N SER A 12 7.75 25.61 18.12
CA SER A 12 8.71 26.72 18.13
C SER A 12 9.59 26.79 16.88
N GLU A 13 9.61 25.75 16.05
CA GLU A 13 10.26 25.76 14.74
C GLU A 13 9.39 26.45 13.66
N LEU A 14 8.12 26.74 13.96
CA LEU A 14 7.17 27.36 13.04
C LEU A 14 7.10 28.87 13.24
N LYS A 15 6.98 29.62 12.14
CA LYS A 15 6.83 31.09 12.17
C LYS A 15 5.58 31.57 12.90
N CYS A 16 4.56 30.72 13.04
CA CYS A 16 3.30 31.02 13.72
C CYS A 16 3.30 30.66 15.21
N PHE A 17 4.45 30.29 15.78
CA PHE A 17 4.55 29.84 17.18
C PHE A 17 3.93 30.82 18.17
N ASP A 18 4.27 32.11 18.09
CA ASP A 18 3.80 33.12 19.04
C ASP A 18 2.28 33.31 19.01
N ILE A 19 1.70 33.25 17.80
CA ILE A 19 0.25 33.32 17.60
C ILE A 19 -0.41 32.09 18.24
N LEU A 20 0.14 30.90 17.97
CA LEU A 20 -0.42 29.64 18.46
C LEU A 20 -0.31 29.52 19.99
N ALA A 21 0.80 29.95 20.58
CA ALA A 21 0.96 30.02 22.03
C ALA A 21 0.02 31.06 22.67
N GLY A 22 -0.17 32.20 22.01
CA GLY A 22 -1.11 33.24 22.45
C GLY A 22 -2.56 32.74 22.49
N GLU A 23 -3.01 32.09 21.43
CA GLU A 23 -4.35 31.49 21.35
C GLU A 23 -4.55 30.41 22.42
N LEU A 24 -3.56 29.54 22.65
CA LEU A 24 -3.67 28.50 23.68
C LEU A 24 -3.80 29.10 25.08
N ARG A 25 -3.10 30.19 25.41
CA ARG A 25 -3.22 30.87 26.71
C ARG A 25 -4.60 31.46 26.99
N THR A 26 -5.42 31.70 25.96
CA THR A 26 -6.80 32.17 26.16
C THR A 26 -7.72 31.07 26.71
N ARG A 27 -7.26 29.80 26.66
CA ARG A 27 -8.01 28.65 27.14
C ARG A 27 -7.58 28.33 28.57
N GLU A 28 -8.56 28.16 29.45
CA GLU A 28 -8.34 27.89 30.88
C GLU A 28 -7.50 26.62 31.10
N GLU A 29 -7.69 25.60 30.25
CA GLU A 29 -6.97 24.32 30.30
C GLU A 29 -5.46 24.46 30.00
N PHE A 30 -5.06 25.59 29.39
CA PHE A 30 -3.69 25.93 29.02
C PHE A 30 -3.30 27.28 29.64
N SER A 31 -3.74 27.55 30.87
CA SER A 31 -3.37 28.79 31.58
C SER A 31 -1.93 28.78 32.11
N ASP A 32 -1.39 27.62 32.49
CA ASP A 32 -0.06 27.45 33.10
C ASP A 32 0.84 26.44 32.35
N PHE A 33 0.67 26.33 31.03
CA PHE A 33 1.49 25.43 30.20
C PHE A 33 2.80 26.11 29.77
N ASP A 34 3.85 25.31 29.64
CA ASP A 34 5.10 25.72 28.98
C ASP A 34 4.91 25.78 27.46
N PRO A 35 5.02 26.95 26.80
CA PRO A 35 4.90 27.06 25.34
C PRO A 35 5.94 26.24 24.58
N GLN A 36 7.11 25.94 25.16
CA GLN A 36 8.12 25.10 24.51
C GLN A 36 7.71 23.62 24.44
N SER A 37 6.70 23.22 25.22
CA SER A 37 6.14 21.86 25.19
C SER A 37 5.21 21.61 24.00
N ILE A 38 4.79 22.66 23.26
CA ILE A 38 3.86 22.51 22.14
C ILE A 38 4.52 21.69 21.00
N ARG A 39 3.87 20.59 20.64
CA ARG A 39 4.25 19.74 19.50
C ARG A 39 3.20 19.81 18.41
N VAL A 40 3.64 19.99 17.17
CA VAL A 40 2.79 19.79 15.99
C VAL A 40 3.14 18.43 15.41
N TRP A 41 2.13 17.60 15.20
CA TRP A 41 2.31 16.29 14.61
C TRP A 41 1.24 16.01 13.57
N ALA A 42 1.61 15.20 12.59
CA ALA A 42 0.72 14.67 11.59
C ALA A 42 1.05 13.20 11.35
N TYR A 43 0.05 12.46 10.88
CA TYR A 43 0.27 11.12 10.38
C TYR A 43 0.63 11.18 8.91
N GLU A 44 1.83 10.72 8.58
CA GLU A 44 2.21 10.44 7.20
C GLU A 44 1.57 9.12 6.76
N ASN A 45 0.95 9.15 5.58
CA ASN A 45 0.56 7.95 4.87
C ASN A 45 1.81 7.41 4.17
N TYR A 46 2.59 6.57 4.86
CA TYR A 46 3.74 5.91 4.28
C TYR A 46 3.32 4.55 3.71
N GLU A 47 3.62 4.29 2.44
CA GLU A 47 3.50 2.96 1.87
C GLU A 47 4.64 2.08 2.38
N GLN A 48 4.33 0.91 2.95
CA GLN A 48 5.39 -0.03 3.28
C GLN A 48 6.13 -0.44 2.01
N GLU A 49 7.45 -0.26 2.00
CA GLU A 49 8.28 -0.82 0.95
C GLU A 49 8.04 -2.32 0.82
N LEU A 50 7.85 -2.79 -0.41
CA LEU A 50 7.81 -4.21 -0.69
C LEU A 50 9.20 -4.78 -0.43
N LYS A 51 9.25 -5.68 0.56
CA LYS A 51 10.37 -6.60 0.70
C LYS A 51 10.18 -7.73 -0.30
N ASN A 52 11.24 -8.04 -1.04
CA ASN A 52 11.31 -9.19 -1.96
C ASN A 52 10.33 -9.13 -3.15
N ALA A 53 10.09 -7.95 -3.73
CA ALA A 53 9.30 -7.82 -4.95
C ALA A 53 9.89 -8.65 -6.11
N ASP A 54 11.23 -8.71 -6.25
CA ASP A 54 11.92 -9.58 -7.21
C ASP A 54 11.58 -11.06 -7.02
N LYS A 55 11.56 -11.52 -5.77
CA LYS A 55 11.22 -12.91 -5.44
C LYS A 55 9.76 -13.20 -5.81
N ALA A 56 8.86 -12.25 -5.56
CA ALA A 56 7.45 -12.41 -5.91
C ALA A 56 7.25 -12.44 -7.44
N LEU A 57 7.99 -11.61 -8.18
CA LEU A 57 8.00 -11.62 -9.64
C LEU A 57 8.54 -12.95 -10.20
N TYR A 58 9.67 -13.43 -9.67
CA TYR A 58 10.23 -14.74 -10.04
C TYR A 58 9.25 -15.88 -9.75
N ASN A 59 8.62 -15.89 -8.57
CA ASN A 59 7.64 -16.91 -8.21
C ASN A 59 6.44 -16.90 -9.15
N LEU A 60 5.95 -15.72 -9.51
CA LEU A 60 4.83 -15.57 -10.44
C LEU A 60 5.18 -16.15 -11.81
N ASP A 61 6.33 -15.77 -12.37
CA ASP A 61 6.79 -16.26 -13.67
C ASP A 61 6.97 -17.78 -13.66
N HIS A 62 7.59 -18.31 -12.61
CA HIS A 62 7.77 -19.75 -12.42
C HIS A 62 6.43 -20.48 -12.31
N TRP A 63 5.50 -19.96 -11.50
CA TRP A 63 4.19 -20.57 -11.28
C TRP A 63 3.38 -20.61 -12.58
N LEU A 64 3.37 -19.53 -13.36
CA LEU A 64 2.71 -19.47 -14.67
C LEU A 64 3.29 -20.48 -15.66
N ALA A 65 4.62 -20.67 -15.66
CA ALA A 65 5.29 -21.65 -16.50
C ALA A 65 4.95 -23.10 -16.13
N VAL A 66 4.91 -23.41 -14.82
CA VAL A 66 4.55 -24.74 -14.32
C VAL A 66 3.11 -25.09 -14.65
N HIS A 67 2.18 -24.15 -14.47
CA HIS A 67 0.75 -24.38 -14.67
C HIS A 67 0.34 -24.08 -16.13
N ARG A 68 1.27 -24.10 -17.09
CA ARG A 68 1.00 -23.66 -18.47
C ARG A 68 -0.12 -24.42 -19.19
N ASN A 69 -0.34 -25.67 -18.82
CA ASN A 69 -1.34 -26.56 -19.44
C ASN A 69 -2.67 -26.62 -18.68
N GLU A 70 -2.78 -25.90 -17.55
CA GLU A 70 -4.02 -25.89 -16.77
C GLU A 70 -5.04 -24.89 -17.34
N THR A 71 -6.31 -25.23 -17.21
CA THR A 71 -7.42 -24.39 -17.68
C THR A 71 -7.67 -23.25 -16.71
N PHE A 72 -7.40 -22.01 -17.15
CA PHE A 72 -7.70 -20.80 -16.41
C PHE A 72 -8.73 -19.95 -17.13
N LEU A 73 -9.43 -19.10 -16.39
CA LEU A 73 -10.13 -17.97 -17.00
C LEU A 73 -9.09 -17.06 -17.65
N THR A 74 -9.40 -16.61 -18.86
CA THR A 74 -8.57 -15.67 -19.60
C THR A 74 -9.28 -14.33 -19.73
N SER A 75 -8.50 -13.25 -19.68
CA SER A 75 -9.01 -11.92 -20.01
C SER A 75 -9.14 -11.78 -21.53
N THR A 76 -9.76 -10.70 -21.98
CA THR A 76 -9.92 -10.36 -23.40
C THR A 76 -8.58 -10.20 -24.12
N LYS A 77 -7.50 -9.93 -23.39
CA LYS A 77 -6.12 -9.88 -23.93
C LYS A 77 -5.40 -11.24 -23.91
N GLY A 78 -6.08 -12.31 -23.48
CA GLY A 78 -5.52 -13.67 -23.41
C GLY A 78 -4.69 -13.96 -22.15
N ASP A 79 -4.52 -13.00 -21.26
CA ASP A 79 -3.80 -13.17 -19.99
C ASP A 79 -4.63 -13.96 -18.97
N ARG A 80 -3.94 -14.67 -18.07
CA ARG A 80 -4.59 -15.52 -17.06
C ARG A 80 -5.16 -14.68 -15.94
N LEU A 81 -6.39 -15.00 -15.57
CA LEU A 81 -7.13 -14.41 -14.46
C LEU A 81 -7.06 -15.33 -13.25
N LEU A 82 -6.41 -14.85 -12.20
CA LEU A 82 -6.17 -15.62 -10.98
C LEU A 82 -7.10 -15.14 -9.86
N THR A 83 -7.70 -16.06 -9.14
CA THR A 83 -8.37 -15.74 -7.88
C THR A 83 -7.37 -15.20 -6.87
N LYS A 84 -7.85 -14.50 -5.82
CA LYS A 84 -6.99 -14.04 -4.73
C LYS A 84 -6.17 -15.17 -4.08
N LYS A 85 -6.73 -16.39 -4.02
CA LYS A 85 -6.06 -17.56 -3.46
C LYS A 85 -4.92 -18.03 -4.35
N GLU A 86 -5.18 -18.17 -5.65
CA GLU A 86 -4.17 -18.56 -6.64
C GLU A 86 -3.08 -17.50 -6.76
N LEU A 87 -3.46 -16.23 -6.80
CA LEU A 87 -2.51 -15.12 -6.90
C LEU A 87 -1.55 -15.08 -5.71
N ALA A 88 -2.05 -15.26 -4.48
CA ALA A 88 -1.19 -15.32 -3.30
C ALA A 88 -0.22 -16.51 -3.38
N LYS A 89 -0.69 -17.67 -3.85
CA LYS A 89 0.14 -18.87 -4.07
C LYS A 89 1.20 -18.63 -5.15
N ALA A 90 0.81 -18.03 -6.28
CA ALA A 90 1.69 -17.75 -7.41
C ALA A 90 2.79 -16.75 -7.03
N LEU A 91 2.47 -15.72 -6.23
CA LEU A 91 3.45 -14.77 -5.71
C LEU A 91 4.33 -15.35 -4.59
N GLY A 92 3.97 -16.50 -4.02
CA GLY A 92 4.65 -17.09 -2.87
C GLY A 92 4.49 -16.26 -1.58
N ILE A 93 3.34 -15.61 -1.41
CA ILE A 93 3.02 -14.78 -0.24
C ILE A 93 1.73 -15.25 0.45
N THR A 94 1.51 -14.80 1.68
CA THR A 94 0.26 -15.07 2.38
C THR A 94 -0.89 -14.20 1.85
N ARG A 95 -2.13 -14.70 1.90
CA ARG A 95 -3.32 -13.91 1.49
C ARG A 95 -3.42 -12.56 2.21
N PRO A 96 -3.19 -12.44 3.54
CA PRO A 96 -3.18 -11.13 4.20
C PRO A 96 -2.09 -10.18 3.68
N THR A 97 -1.00 -10.71 3.12
CA THR A 97 0.05 -9.91 2.49
C THR A 97 -0.39 -9.40 1.13
N LEU A 98 -1.02 -10.26 0.33
CA LEU A 98 -1.64 -9.85 -0.92
C LEU A 98 -2.74 -8.78 -0.68
N ASP A 99 -3.55 -8.94 0.37
CA ASP A 99 -4.58 -7.96 0.73
C ASP A 99 -4.00 -6.59 1.06
N ARG A 100 -2.83 -6.57 1.73
CA ARG A 100 -2.08 -5.35 1.98
C ARG A 100 -1.55 -4.74 0.68
N TRP A 101 -1.03 -5.55 -0.23
CA TRP A 101 -0.51 -5.07 -1.51
C TRP A 101 -1.63 -4.51 -2.40
N LEU A 102 -2.77 -5.19 -2.51
CA LEU A 102 -3.93 -4.68 -3.25
C LEU A 102 -4.54 -3.39 -2.68
N GLY A 103 -4.14 -3.01 -1.46
CA GLY A 103 -4.51 -1.75 -0.82
C GLY A 103 -3.48 -0.63 -1.01
N SER A 104 -2.32 -0.90 -1.62
CA SER A 104 -1.32 0.12 -1.91
C SER A 104 -1.66 0.89 -3.20
N VAL A 105 -1.09 2.08 -3.33
CA VAL A 105 -1.17 2.97 -4.49
C VAL A 105 -0.56 2.28 -5.70
N TRP A 106 0.62 1.67 -5.56
CA TRP A 106 1.31 1.04 -6.70
C TRP A 106 0.57 -0.18 -7.29
N MET A 107 -0.32 -0.83 -6.53
CA MET A 107 -1.13 -1.98 -6.99
C MET A 107 -2.62 -1.66 -7.14
N LYS A 108 -3.01 -0.39 -6.92
CA LYS A 108 -4.41 0.05 -6.92
C LYS A 108 -5.08 -0.20 -8.26
N GLU A 109 -4.35 0.04 -9.35
CA GLU A 109 -4.87 -0.19 -10.70
C GLU A 109 -5.13 -1.67 -10.98
N CYS A 110 -4.25 -2.58 -10.54
CA CYS A 110 -4.49 -4.02 -10.67
C CYS A 110 -5.76 -4.47 -9.94
N ARG A 111 -6.09 -3.82 -8.81
CA ARG A 111 -7.35 -4.05 -8.08
C ARG A 111 -8.54 -3.47 -8.83
N ASN A 112 -8.45 -2.25 -9.35
CA ASN A 112 -9.53 -1.59 -10.08
C ASN A 112 -9.90 -2.35 -11.37
N LEU A 113 -8.89 -2.91 -12.03
CA LEU A 113 -9.05 -3.74 -13.23
C LEU A 113 -9.46 -5.19 -12.93
N SER A 114 -9.62 -5.56 -11.64
CA SER A 114 -10.05 -6.91 -11.28
C SER A 114 -11.45 -7.20 -11.82
N ARG A 115 -11.64 -8.43 -12.32
CA ARG A 115 -12.95 -8.89 -12.80
C ARG A 115 -13.70 -9.53 -11.65
N PHE A 116 -14.95 -9.12 -11.47
CA PHE A 116 -15.84 -9.75 -10.49
C PHE A 116 -16.76 -10.75 -11.19
N ARG A 117 -16.69 -12.02 -10.78
CA ARG A 117 -17.51 -13.11 -11.32
C ARG A 117 -17.72 -14.17 -10.24
N ASP A 118 -18.91 -14.75 -10.16
CA ASP A 118 -19.23 -15.85 -9.21
C ASP A 118 -18.83 -15.51 -7.76
N ASN A 119 -19.19 -14.28 -7.33
CA ASN A 119 -18.85 -13.71 -6.02
C ASN A 119 -17.34 -13.67 -5.70
N THR A 120 -16.49 -13.71 -6.73
CA THR A 120 -15.02 -13.81 -6.61
C THR A 120 -14.35 -12.76 -7.48
N HIS A 121 -13.31 -12.13 -6.94
CA HIS A 121 -12.43 -11.24 -7.71
C HIS A 121 -11.30 -12.03 -8.37
N TYR A 122 -11.11 -11.75 -9.65
CA TYR A 122 -10.04 -12.28 -10.48
C TYR A 122 -9.10 -11.16 -10.92
N TYR A 123 -7.80 -11.42 -10.85
CA TYR A 123 -6.75 -10.46 -11.12
C TYR A 123 -5.93 -10.92 -12.32
N SER A 124 -5.62 -10.00 -13.21
CA SER A 124 -4.76 -10.25 -14.37
C SER A 124 -3.34 -10.55 -13.93
N SER A 125 -2.81 -11.71 -14.32
CA SER A 125 -1.41 -12.06 -14.10
C SER A 125 -0.44 -11.07 -14.75
N GLU A 126 -0.76 -10.56 -15.94
CA GLU A 126 0.10 -9.61 -16.66
C GLU A 126 0.09 -8.21 -16.02
N GLU A 127 -1.07 -7.69 -15.60
CA GLU A 127 -1.14 -6.39 -14.91
C GLU A 127 -0.38 -6.45 -13.57
N ILE A 128 -0.48 -7.57 -12.84
CA ILE A 128 0.27 -7.77 -11.59
C ILE A 128 1.77 -7.84 -11.86
N ARG A 129 2.17 -8.56 -12.92
CA ARG A 129 3.57 -8.67 -13.35
C ARG A 129 4.14 -7.30 -13.74
N ALA A 130 3.38 -6.50 -14.47
CA ALA A 130 3.76 -5.14 -14.87
C ALA A 130 3.93 -4.23 -13.65
N ALA A 131 2.99 -4.25 -12.71
CA ALA A 131 3.07 -3.45 -11.48
C ALA A 131 4.31 -3.81 -10.63
N LEU A 132 4.63 -5.11 -10.50
CA LEU A 132 5.84 -5.55 -9.80
C LEU A 132 7.13 -5.08 -10.50
N ARG A 133 7.17 -5.06 -11.84
CA ARG A 133 8.31 -4.56 -12.61
C ARG A 133 8.52 -3.05 -12.44
N ILE A 134 7.43 -2.27 -12.54
CA ILE A 134 7.47 -0.82 -12.33
C ILE A 134 7.99 -0.52 -10.92
N TYR A 135 7.43 -1.20 -9.91
CA TYR A 135 7.86 -1.04 -8.52
C TYR A 135 9.35 -1.34 -8.31
N ASN A 136 9.91 -2.33 -9.01
CA ASN A 136 11.33 -2.65 -8.97
C ASN A 136 12.22 -1.64 -9.70
N THR A 137 11.68 -0.92 -10.69
CA THR A 137 12.45 0.05 -11.51
C THR A 137 12.49 1.43 -10.86
N ASP A 138 11.45 1.78 -10.08
CA ASP A 138 11.33 3.05 -9.36
C ASP A 138 12.06 3.06 -7.98
N LYS A 139 12.78 1.98 -7.64
CA LYS A 139 13.64 1.88 -6.44
C LYS A 139 15.07 2.29 -6.75
#